data_AF-A0A6I5X810-F1
#
_entry.id   AF-A0A6I5X810-F1
#
_cell.length_a   1.000
_cell.length_b   1.000
_cell.length_c   1.000
_cell.angle_alpha   90.00
_cell.angle_beta   90.00
_cell.angle_gamma   90.00
#
_symmetry.space_group_name_H-M   'P 1'
#
loop_
_entity.id
_entity.type
_entity.pdbx_description
1 polymer ?
#
loop_
_entity_poly.entity_id
_entity_poly.type
_entity_poly.pdbx_seq_one_letter_code
_entity_poly.pdbx_strand_id
1 'polypeptide(L)'
;MSATTIVWIVLVIVLVAIVLAVAMRASRGRREEAHRAEAQQLREEAAGPDLELRRREAAADHAAAKAQQAKAEAEQYEAEAEARRQSAAGVRDERDDVLRRADARDPDVETDEDGRRINDGGLDDRTEVDRSAEDRRVERDPGLR
;
A
#
# COMPACT_ATOMS: atom_id res chain seq x y z
N MET A 1 -56.03 67.86 32.77
CA MET A 1 -55.38 67.34 31.54
C MET A 1 -56.34 67.58 30.39
N SER A 2 -55.94 68.38 29.41
CA SER A 2 -56.80 68.77 28.28
C SER A 2 -57.03 67.59 27.35
N ALA A 3 -58.25 67.40 26.84
CA ALA A 3 -58.57 66.32 25.90
C ALA A 3 -57.60 66.29 24.69
N THR A 4 -57.13 67.46 24.25
CA THR A 4 -56.13 67.63 23.18
C THR A 4 -54.80 66.93 23.49
N THR A 5 -54.33 66.96 24.73
CA THR A 5 -53.07 66.31 25.14
C THR A 5 -53.22 64.79 25.12
N ILE A 6 -54.37 64.28 25.56
CA ILE A 6 -54.68 62.84 25.53
C ILE A 6 -54.74 62.34 24.08
N VAL A 7 -55.39 63.09 23.18
CA VAL A 7 -55.47 62.75 21.74
C VAL A 7 -54.07 62.70 21.10
N TRP A 8 -53.21 63.66 21.41
CA TRP A 8 -51.84 63.69 20.89
C TRP A 8 -51.00 62.50 21.39
N ILE A 9 -51.12 62.14 22.67
CA ILE A 9 -50.40 60.98 23.24
C ILE A 9 -50.85 59.68 22.56
N VAL A 10 -52.16 59.49 22.37
CA VAL A 10 -52.69 58.30 21.69
C VAL A 10 -52.19 58.24 20.24
N LEU A 11 -52.14 59.37 19.53
CA LEU A 11 -51.61 59.43 18.17
C LEU A 11 -50.15 58.97 18.09
N VAL A 12 -49.30 59.44 19.02
CA VAL A 12 -47.88 59.05 19.09
C VAL A 12 -47.74 57.57 19.37
N ILE A 13 -48.52 57.01 20.31
CA ILE A 13 -48.49 55.58 20.62
C ILE A 13 -48.88 54.74 19.41
N VAL A 14 -49.94 55.13 18.68
CA VAL A 14 -50.37 54.45 17.45
C VAL A 14 -49.28 54.52 16.38
N LEU A 15 -48.64 55.69 16.20
CA LEU A 15 -47.54 55.84 15.25
C LEU A 15 -46.37 54.91 15.58
N VAL A 16 -45.97 54.86 16.85
CA VAL A 16 -44.89 53.98 17.34
C VAL A 16 -45.26 52.50 17.16
N ALA A 17 -46.51 52.12 17.44
CA ALA A 17 -46.99 50.75 17.23
C ALA A 17 -46.94 50.33 15.76
N ILE A 18 -47.29 51.24 14.83
CA ILE A 18 -47.21 50.99 13.38
C ILE A 18 -45.75 50.79 12.95
N VAL A 19 -44.84 51.65 13.42
CA VAL A 19 -43.40 51.54 13.09
C VAL A 19 -42.82 50.22 13.59
N LEU A 20 -43.16 49.80 14.82
CA LEU A 20 -42.74 48.51 15.39
C LEU A 20 -43.28 47.32 14.59
N ALA A 21 -44.55 47.36 14.18
CA ALA A 21 -45.18 46.31 13.38
C ALA A 21 -44.50 46.13 12.01
N VAL A 22 -44.16 47.24 11.33
CA VAL A 22 -43.46 47.23 10.04
C VAL A 22 -42.02 46.70 10.20
N ALA A 23 -41.29 47.15 11.22
CA ALA A 23 -39.93 46.70 11.50
C ALA A 23 -39.85 45.19 11.77
N MET A 24 -40.79 44.65 12.57
CA MET A 24 -40.86 43.21 12.83
C MET A 24 -41.16 42.40 11.57
N ARG A 25 -42.06 42.89 10.69
CA ARG A 25 -42.40 42.20 9.44
C ARG A 25 -41.23 42.19 8.44
N ALA A 26 -40.48 43.28 8.34
CA ALA A 26 -39.28 43.36 7.50
C ALA A 26 -38.14 42.44 7.99
N SER A 27 -38.00 42.26 9.31
CA SER A 27 -36.98 41.38 9.89
C SER A 27 -37.23 39.89 9.65
N ARG A 28 -38.51 39.47 9.54
CA ARG A 28 -38.88 38.08 9.24
C ARG A 28 -38.51 37.67 7.81
N GLY A 29 -38.71 38.55 6.82
CA GLY A 29 -38.37 38.26 5.42
C GLY A 29 -36.86 38.04 5.18
N ARG A 30 -35.99 38.79 5.89
CA ARG A 30 -34.54 38.66 5.74
C ARG A 30 -33.96 37.35 6.29
N ARG A 31 -34.62 36.73 7.27
CA ARG A 31 -34.16 35.45 7.84
C ARG A 31 -34.40 34.28 6.90
N GLU A 32 -35.48 34.31 6.13
CA GLU A 32 -35.78 33.27 5.13
C GLU A 32 -34.79 33.31 3.94
N GLU A 33 -34.31 34.49 3.57
CA GLU A 33 -33.29 34.65 2.52
C GLU A 33 -31.91 34.19 3.01
N ALA A 34 -31.55 34.48 4.25
CA ALA A 34 -30.29 34.04 4.86
C ALA A 34 -30.18 32.50 4.93
N HIS A 35 -31.26 31.81 5.31
CA HIS A 35 -31.27 30.35 5.36
C HIS A 35 -31.21 29.68 3.98
N ARG A 36 -31.73 30.32 2.92
CA ARG A 36 -31.54 29.81 1.54
C ARG A 36 -30.10 29.99 1.04
N ALA A 37 -29.44 31.08 1.42
CA ALA A 37 -28.06 31.34 1.05
C ALA A 37 -27.08 30.38 1.76
N GLU A 38 -27.32 30.04 3.03
CA GLU A 38 -26.56 29.01 3.75
C GLU A 38 -26.72 27.62 3.11
N ALA A 39 -27.93 27.25 2.70
CA ALA A 39 -28.18 25.96 2.08
C ALA A 39 -27.52 25.80 0.69
N GLN A 40 -27.31 26.89 -0.06
CA GLN A 40 -26.55 26.83 -1.31
C GLN A 40 -25.04 26.74 -1.08
N GLN A 41 -24.51 27.49 -0.12
CA GLN A 41 -23.09 27.41 0.24
C GLN A 41 -22.70 26.03 0.75
N LEU A 42 -23.54 25.38 1.56
CA LEU A 42 -23.30 24.02 2.03
C LEU A 42 -23.31 22.97 0.89
N ARG A 43 -24.06 23.22 -0.19
CA ARG A 43 -24.08 22.36 -1.39
C ARG A 43 -22.85 22.55 -2.26
N GLU A 44 -22.33 23.78 -2.35
CA GLU A 44 -21.07 24.06 -3.05
C GLU A 44 -19.87 23.49 -2.29
N GLU A 45 -19.87 23.61 -0.96
CA GLU A 45 -18.82 23.07 -0.09
C GLU A 45 -18.79 21.53 -0.07
N ALA A 46 -19.93 20.87 -0.27
CA ALA A 46 -20.01 19.41 -0.45
C ALA A 46 -19.62 18.94 -1.85
N ALA A 47 -19.66 19.81 -2.88
CA ALA A 47 -19.28 19.46 -4.25
C ALA A 47 -17.78 19.66 -4.54
N GLY A 48 -17.09 20.52 -3.78
CA GLY A 48 -15.65 20.78 -3.89
C GLY A 48 -14.70 19.59 -3.64
N PRO A 49 -14.97 18.67 -2.69
CA PRO A 49 -14.05 17.58 -2.35
C PRO A 49 -14.02 16.42 -3.36
N ASP A 50 -15.01 16.33 -4.24
CA ASP A 50 -15.26 15.16 -5.10
C ASP A 50 -14.13 14.93 -6.12
N LEU A 51 -13.49 16.00 -6.58
CA LEU A 51 -12.35 15.95 -7.51
C LEU A 51 -11.05 15.49 -6.85
N GLU A 52 -10.82 15.87 -5.59
CA GLU A 52 -9.65 15.44 -4.83
C GLU A 52 -9.76 13.98 -4.41
N LEU A 53 -10.98 13.55 -4.03
CA LEU A 53 -11.27 12.15 -3.73
C LEU A 53 -11.06 11.26 -4.96
N ARG A 54 -11.63 11.63 -6.12
CA ARG A 54 -11.44 10.92 -7.39
C ARG A 54 -9.97 10.86 -7.83
N ARG A 55 -9.19 11.93 -7.60
CA ARG A 55 -7.74 11.92 -7.86
C ARG A 55 -6.99 10.96 -6.95
N ARG A 56 -7.36 10.89 -5.66
CA ARG A 56 -6.75 9.94 -4.71
C ARG A 56 -7.13 8.50 -5.04
N GLU A 57 -8.37 8.24 -5.44
CA GLU A 57 -8.81 6.93 -5.91
C GLU A 57 -8.05 6.50 -7.17
N ALA A 58 -7.96 7.37 -8.19
CA ALA A 58 -7.19 7.07 -9.40
C ALA A 58 -5.69 6.85 -9.13
N ALA A 59 -5.10 7.58 -8.18
CA ALA A 59 -3.71 7.38 -7.77
C ALA A 59 -3.52 6.05 -7.03
N ALA A 60 -4.49 5.64 -6.21
CA ALA A 60 -4.48 4.37 -5.51
C ALA A 60 -4.60 3.19 -6.49
N ASP A 61 -5.53 3.27 -7.45
CA ASP A 61 -5.71 2.25 -8.49
C ASP A 61 -4.45 2.10 -9.36
N HIS A 62 -3.84 3.21 -9.74
CA HIS A 62 -2.59 3.20 -10.50
C HIS A 62 -1.43 2.58 -9.69
N ALA A 63 -1.33 2.88 -8.40
CA ALA A 63 -0.33 2.28 -7.53
C ALA A 63 -0.55 0.77 -7.35
N ALA A 64 -1.80 0.32 -7.21
CA ALA A 64 -2.16 -1.08 -7.12
C ALA A 64 -1.82 -1.84 -8.42
N ALA A 65 -2.14 -1.26 -9.59
CA ALA A 65 -1.80 -1.84 -10.88
C ALA A 65 -0.28 -1.99 -11.07
N LYS A 66 0.49 -0.96 -10.71
CA LYS A 66 1.96 -1.01 -10.76
C LYS A 66 2.54 -2.07 -9.83
N ALA A 67 1.98 -2.23 -8.64
CA ALA A 67 2.40 -3.27 -7.71
C ALA A 67 2.11 -4.68 -8.25
N GLN A 68 0.97 -4.88 -8.93
CA GLN A 68 0.66 -6.15 -9.58
C GLN A 68 1.61 -6.46 -10.75
N GLN A 69 1.96 -5.46 -11.57
CA GLN A 69 2.95 -5.63 -12.64
C GLN A 69 4.32 -6.03 -12.10
N ALA A 70 4.81 -5.34 -11.06
CA ALA A 70 6.09 -5.66 -10.44
C ALA A 70 6.13 -7.08 -9.85
N LYS A 71 5.01 -7.56 -9.28
CA LYS A 71 4.90 -8.94 -8.79
C LYS A 71 4.96 -9.95 -9.94
N ALA A 72 4.22 -9.70 -11.02
CA ALA A 72 4.23 -10.59 -12.18
C ALA A 72 5.63 -10.66 -12.83
N GLU A 73 6.35 -9.52 -12.90
CA GLU A 73 7.74 -9.50 -13.37
C GLU A 73 8.68 -10.28 -12.46
N ALA A 74 8.54 -10.14 -11.14
CA ALA A 74 9.33 -10.89 -10.17
C ALA A 74 9.10 -12.41 -10.29
N GLU A 75 7.84 -12.84 -10.43
CA GLU A 75 7.47 -14.24 -10.65
C GLU A 75 8.09 -14.79 -11.95
N GLN A 76 8.13 -13.99 -13.03
CA GLN A 76 8.79 -14.40 -14.26
C GLN A 76 10.30 -14.58 -14.09
N TYR A 77 10.96 -13.64 -13.41
CA TYR A 77 12.39 -13.76 -13.15
C TYR A 77 12.73 -14.97 -12.27
N GLU A 78 11.87 -15.29 -11.29
CA GLU A 78 12.01 -16.48 -10.46
C GLU A 78 11.85 -17.76 -11.27
N ALA A 79 10.82 -17.84 -12.11
CA ALA A 79 10.61 -18.97 -13.01
C ALA A 79 11.78 -19.16 -13.99
N GLU A 80 12.33 -18.07 -14.54
CA GLU A 80 13.49 -18.12 -15.43
C GLU A 80 14.76 -18.59 -14.70
N ALA A 81 14.98 -18.11 -13.47
CA ALA A 81 16.08 -18.54 -12.64
C ALA A 81 15.99 -20.04 -12.31
N GLU A 82 14.79 -20.51 -11.98
CA GLU A 82 14.53 -21.92 -11.68
C GLU A 82 14.73 -22.80 -12.92
N ALA A 83 14.25 -22.38 -14.09
CA ALA A 83 14.49 -23.08 -15.35
C ALA A 83 15.98 -23.16 -15.71
N ARG A 84 16.74 -22.09 -15.46
CA ARG A 84 18.20 -22.09 -15.64
C ARG A 84 18.89 -23.05 -14.67
N ARG A 85 18.47 -23.09 -13.41
CA ARG A 85 19.00 -24.02 -12.40
C ARG A 85 18.75 -25.47 -12.80
N GLN A 86 17.53 -25.79 -13.23
CA GLN A 86 17.18 -27.14 -13.70
C GLN A 86 17.99 -27.53 -14.94
N SER A 87 18.15 -26.61 -15.90
CA SER A 87 18.98 -26.86 -17.07
C SER A 87 20.44 -27.12 -16.69
N ALA A 88 20.99 -26.32 -15.79
CA ALA A 88 22.36 -26.52 -15.30
C ALA A 88 22.52 -27.83 -14.51
N ALA A 89 21.51 -28.24 -13.74
CA ALA A 89 21.48 -29.54 -13.07
C ALA A 89 21.46 -30.68 -14.08
N GLY A 90 20.58 -30.61 -15.10
CA GLY A 90 20.51 -31.63 -16.16
C GLY A 90 21.81 -31.80 -16.93
N VAL A 91 22.53 -30.71 -17.24
CA VAL A 91 23.85 -30.77 -17.89
C VAL A 91 24.90 -31.45 -17.00
N ARG A 92 24.83 -31.25 -15.67
CA ARG A 92 25.73 -31.96 -14.73
C ARG A 92 25.41 -33.44 -14.68
N ASP A 93 24.13 -33.79 -14.59
CA ASP A 93 23.68 -35.19 -14.54
C ASP A 93 24.07 -35.93 -15.83
N GLU A 94 23.87 -35.31 -17.00
CA GLU A 94 24.26 -35.89 -18.29
C GLU A 94 25.78 -36.08 -18.39
N ARG A 95 26.57 -35.10 -17.93
CA ARG A 95 28.02 -35.22 -17.88
C ARG A 95 28.45 -36.39 -16.98
N ASP A 96 27.86 -36.51 -15.80
CA ASP A 96 28.20 -37.55 -14.84
C ASP A 96 27.80 -38.94 -15.35
N ASP A 97 26.70 -39.05 -16.10
CA ASP A 97 26.30 -40.26 -16.83
C ASP A 97 27.28 -40.63 -17.95
N VAL A 98 27.79 -39.66 -18.70
CA VAL A 98 28.80 -39.90 -19.73
C VAL A 98 30.10 -40.39 -19.11
N LEU A 99 30.54 -39.77 -18.01
CA LEU A 99 31.75 -40.18 -17.29
C LEU A 99 31.60 -41.61 -16.73
N ARG A 100 30.47 -41.94 -16.09
CA ARG A 100 30.19 -43.31 -15.64
C ARG A 100 30.27 -44.33 -16.78
N ARG A 101 29.67 -44.03 -17.94
CA ARG A 101 29.69 -44.92 -19.11
C ARG A 101 31.09 -45.07 -19.70
N ALA A 102 31.91 -44.03 -19.65
CA ALA A 102 33.30 -44.08 -20.10
C ALA A 102 34.14 -44.96 -19.16
N ASP A 103 34.07 -44.72 -17.85
CA ASP A 103 34.78 -45.49 -16.83
C ASP A 103 34.38 -46.98 -16.85
N ALA A 104 33.08 -47.29 -17.04
CA ALA A 104 32.62 -48.68 -17.16
C ALA A 104 33.14 -49.41 -18.42
N ARG A 105 33.63 -48.68 -19.42
CA ARG A 105 34.18 -49.24 -20.66
C ARG A 105 35.70 -49.32 -20.66
N ASP A 106 36.35 -48.56 -19.78
CA ASP A 106 37.81 -48.48 -19.68
C ASP A 106 38.36 -49.73 -18.94
N PRO A 107 39.15 -50.59 -19.61
CA PRO A 107 39.74 -51.76 -18.96
C PRO A 107 40.80 -51.41 -17.90
N ASP A 108 41.28 -50.17 -17.86
CA ASP A 108 42.26 -49.68 -16.90
C ASP A 108 41.60 -49.11 -15.62
N VAL A 109 40.26 -49.00 -15.57
CA VAL A 109 39.49 -48.48 -14.42
C VAL A 109 38.63 -49.58 -13.81
N GLU A 110 38.91 -49.95 -12.55
CA GLU A 110 38.05 -50.87 -11.80
C GLU A 110 36.76 -50.16 -11.36
N THR A 111 35.61 -50.69 -11.79
CA THR A 111 34.26 -50.17 -11.48
C THR A 111 33.36 -51.25 -10.86
N ASP A 112 32.43 -50.85 -9.97
CA ASP A 112 31.45 -51.72 -9.32
C ASP A 112 30.29 -52.11 -10.26
N GLU A 113 29.34 -52.95 -9.80
CA GLU A 113 28.19 -53.38 -10.61
C GLU A 113 27.28 -52.22 -11.09
N ASP A 114 27.36 -51.06 -10.42
CA ASP A 114 26.64 -49.84 -10.77
C ASP A 114 27.49 -48.86 -11.61
N GLY A 115 28.71 -49.27 -12.01
CA GLY A 115 29.64 -48.47 -12.82
C GLY A 115 30.35 -47.35 -12.07
N ARG A 116 30.44 -47.42 -10.73
CA ARG A 116 31.19 -46.46 -9.90
C ARG A 116 32.62 -46.95 -9.67
N ARG A 117 33.60 -46.05 -9.75
CA ARG A 117 35.02 -46.35 -9.56
C ARG A 117 35.30 -46.84 -8.13
N ILE A 118 36.02 -47.95 -7.99
CA ILE A 118 36.24 -48.60 -6.69
C ILE A 118 37.55 -48.11 -6.00
N ASN A 119 38.50 -47.58 -6.76
CA ASN A 119 39.87 -47.33 -6.28
C ASN A 119 40.28 -45.87 -6.04
N ASP A 120 39.44 -44.89 -6.34
CA ASP A 120 39.67 -43.52 -5.87
C ASP A 120 38.88 -43.31 -4.59
N GLY A 121 39.61 -43.26 -3.47
CA GLY A 121 39.05 -43.05 -2.13
C GLY A 121 38.04 -41.91 -2.09
N GLY A 122 36.90 -42.19 -1.46
CA GLY A 122 35.76 -41.29 -1.34
C GLY A 122 36.14 -39.88 -0.94
N LEU A 123 35.78 -38.94 -1.81
CA LEU A 123 35.57 -37.54 -1.44
C LEU A 123 34.06 -37.30 -1.37
N ASP A 124 33.37 -38.17 -0.63
CA ASP A 124 32.04 -37.89 -0.10
C ASP A 124 32.19 -37.15 1.24
N ASP A 125 32.98 -36.06 1.27
CA ASP A 125 32.98 -35.13 2.40
C ASP A 125 31.82 -34.14 2.24
N ARG A 126 30.62 -34.67 2.45
CA ARG A 126 29.47 -33.85 2.79
C ARG A 126 29.59 -33.53 4.29
N THR A 127 29.42 -32.25 4.61
CA THR A 127 28.90 -31.73 5.88
C THR A 127 29.80 -31.77 7.12
N GLU A 128 30.68 -30.79 7.28
CA GLU A 128 30.89 -30.05 8.54
C GLU A 128 31.85 -28.87 8.29
N VAL A 129 31.91 -27.90 9.20
CA VAL A 129 32.81 -26.71 9.15
C VAL A 129 32.37 -25.51 8.30
N ASP A 130 31.12 -25.04 8.48
CA ASP A 130 30.88 -23.57 8.54
C ASP A 130 29.71 -23.20 9.48
N ARG A 131 29.55 -23.92 10.59
CA ARG A 131 28.59 -23.56 11.67
C ARG A 131 29.25 -22.91 12.88
N SER A 132 30.57 -22.70 12.88
CA SER A 132 31.32 -22.14 14.02
C SER A 132 31.60 -20.64 13.92
N ALA A 133 31.06 -19.94 12.91
CA ALA A 133 31.30 -18.51 12.72
C ALA A 133 30.30 -17.59 13.45
N GLU A 134 29.14 -18.07 13.91
CA GLU A 134 28.09 -17.20 14.49
C GLU A 134 28.04 -17.15 16.02
N ASP A 135 28.78 -18.00 16.73
CA ASP A 135 28.84 -17.98 18.21
C ASP A 135 29.71 -16.83 18.77
N ARG A 136 30.25 -15.95 17.91
CA ARG A 136 31.00 -14.75 18.31
C ARG A 136 30.22 -13.44 18.24
N ARG A 137 28.90 -13.47 18.00
CA ARG A 137 28.06 -12.25 17.95
C ARG A 137 27.39 -11.86 19.28
N VAL A 138 27.62 -12.59 20.38
CA VAL A 138 26.97 -12.29 21.67
C VAL A 138 27.86 -11.53 22.66
N GLU A 139 29.16 -11.34 22.38
CA GLU A 139 30.10 -10.74 23.36
C GLU A 139 30.79 -9.45 22.88
N ARG A 140 30.02 -8.46 22.39
CA ARG A 140 30.53 -7.07 22.34
C ARG A 140 29.41 -6.04 22.14
N ASP A 141 28.60 -5.84 23.18
CA ASP A 141 28.09 -4.49 23.42
C ASP A 141 27.89 -4.21 24.93
N PRO A 142 28.95 -3.78 25.65
CA PRO A 142 28.79 -3.08 26.90
C PRO A 142 28.77 -1.58 26.62
N GLY A 143 27.57 -1.08 26.34
CA GLY A 143 27.02 0.21 26.77
C GLY A 143 27.85 1.49 26.61
N LEU A 144 27.28 2.45 25.89
CA LEU A 144 27.43 3.90 26.10
C LEU A 144 26.05 4.52 25.78
N ARG A 145 25.22 4.84 26.78
CA ARG A 145 25.10 6.14 27.47
C ARG A 145 25.08 7.34 26.53
#